data_AF-B5U9G0-F1
#
_entry.id   AF-B5U9G0-F1
#
_cell.length_a   1.000
_cell.length_b   1.000
_cell.length_c   1.000
_cell.angle_alpha   90.00
_cell.angle_beta   90.00
_cell.angle_gamma   90.00
#
_symmetry.space_group_name_H-M   'P 1'
#
loop_
_entity.id
_entity.type
_entity.pdbx_description
1 polymer ?
#
loop_
_entity_poly.entity_id
_entity_poly.type
_entity_poly.pdbx_seq_one_letter_code
_entity_poly.pdbx_strand_id
1 'polypeptide(L)'
;MRKFRHDYNNMLAVMGGYLQLKKYNELEKYYKSIAQNVQSSDFTNNRSILEIKNAGILGLLYYKLDYAEKKGVTFQVNIHTVVQQIDVKINEFCEILGIPLDNA
;
A
#
# COMPACT_ATOMS: atom_id res chain seq x y z
N MET A 1 -13.32 -13.48 13.60
CA MET A 1 -13.56 -12.13 13.04
C MET A 1 -13.48 -11.00 14.07
N ARG A 2 -14.15 -11.08 15.23
CA ARG A 2 -14.13 -9.97 16.23
C ARG A 2 -12.72 -9.58 16.71
N LYS A 3 -11.87 -10.57 17.00
CA LYS A 3 -10.48 -10.35 17.43
C LYS A 3 -9.65 -9.64 16.35
N PHE A 4 -9.72 -10.10 15.10
CA PHE A 4 -9.05 -9.45 13.97
C PHE A 4 -9.45 -7.98 13.81
N ARG A 5 -10.74 -7.68 13.83
CA ARG A 5 -11.23 -6.29 13.75
C ARG A 5 -10.77 -5.43 14.94
N HIS A 6 -10.77 -6.00 16.14
CA HIS A 6 -10.30 -5.31 17.33
C HIS A 6 -8.81 -4.97 17.22
N ASP A 7 -7.98 -5.95 16.84
CA ASP A 7 -6.53 -5.76 16.72
C ASP A 7 -6.21 -4.76 15.60
N TYR A 8 -6.94 -4.81 14.48
CA TYR A 8 -6.85 -3.83 13.40
C TYR A 8 -7.21 -2.40 13.85
N ASN A 9 -8.33 -2.24 14.56
CA ASN A 9 -8.74 -0.93 15.07
C ASN A 9 -7.70 -0.36 16.06
N ASN A 10 -7.09 -1.21 16.88
CA ASN A 10 -6.03 -0.79 17.79
C ASN A 10 -4.78 -0.31 17.05
N MET A 11 -4.38 -1.00 15.98
CA MET A 11 -3.27 -0.56 15.12
C MET A 11 -3.57 0.82 14.49
N LEU A 12 -4.78 1.02 13.96
CA LEU A 12 -5.19 2.31 13.40
C LEU A 12 -5.21 3.41 14.46
N ALA A 13 -5.68 3.13 15.68
CA ALA A 13 -5.68 4.09 16.78
C ALA A 13 -4.25 4.51 17.17
N VAL A 14 -3.31 3.57 17.24
CA VAL A 14 -1.89 3.85 17.51
C VAL A 14 -1.28 4.69 16.39
N MET A 15 -1.51 4.34 15.12
CA MET A 15 -1.04 5.13 13.98
C MET A 15 -1.63 6.56 14.00
N GLY A 16 -2.93 6.68 14.29
CA GLY A 16 -3.61 7.96 14.45
C GLY A 16 -2.99 8.83 15.56
N GLY A 17 -2.61 8.21 16.69
CA GLY A 17 -1.90 8.90 17.77
C GLY A 17 -0.55 9.46 17.33
N TYR A 18 0.26 8.70 16.60
CA TYR A 18 1.53 9.21 16.06
C TYR A 18 1.32 10.35 15.06
N LEU A 19 0.32 10.24 14.17
CA LEU A 19 -0.01 11.30 13.21
C LEU A 19 -0.44 12.59 13.90
N GLN A 20 -1.34 12.51 14.89
CA GLN A 20 -1.82 13.66 15.65
C GLN A 20 -0.69 14.38 16.39
N LEU A 21 0.29 13.63 16.89
CA LEU A 21 1.48 14.15 17.56
C LEU A 21 2.63 14.49 16.60
N LYS A 22 2.44 14.34 15.27
CA LYS A 22 3.46 14.54 14.22
C LYS A 22 4.75 13.75 14.43
N LYS A 23 4.66 12.58 15.08
CA LYS A 23 5.76 11.66 15.37
C LYS A 23 5.99 10.68 14.22
N TYR A 24 6.39 11.19 13.06
CA TYR A 24 6.46 10.41 11.82
C TYR A 24 7.55 9.34 11.83
N ASN A 25 8.69 9.61 12.48
CA ASN A 25 9.78 8.64 12.58
C ASN A 25 9.37 7.43 13.43
N GLU A 26 8.62 7.67 14.51
CA GLU A 26 8.08 6.63 15.37
C GLU A 26 6.94 5.86 14.68
N LEU A 27 6.10 6.55 13.91
CA LEU A 27 5.11 5.91 13.06
C LEU A 27 5.75 4.96 12.05
N GLU A 28 6.82 5.39 11.38
CA GLU A 28 7.55 4.56 10.42
C GLU A 28 8.14 3.32 11.10
N LYS A 29 8.76 3.49 12.28
CA LYS A 29 9.29 2.37 13.07
C LYS A 29 8.18 1.40 13.49
N TYR A 30 7.05 1.92 13.96
CA TYR A 30 5.89 1.11 14.34
C TYR A 30 5.34 0.34 13.14
N TYR A 31 5.16 1.01 12.00
CA TYR A 31 4.74 0.38 10.75
C TYR A 31 5.68 -0.76 10.34
N LYS A 32 6.99 -0.52 10.28
CA LYS A 32 7.99 -1.55 9.95
C LYS A 32 7.98 -2.72 10.95
N SER A 33 7.71 -2.45 12.23
CA SER A 33 7.62 -3.51 13.25
C SER A 33 6.41 -4.43 13.09
N ILE A 34 5.32 -3.95 12.47
CA ILE A 34 4.14 -4.77 12.15
C ILE A 34 4.34 -5.45 10.79
N ALA A 35 4.91 -4.72 9.83
CA ALA A 35 5.10 -5.14 8.45
C ALA A 35 6.32 -6.05 8.26
N GLN A 36 6.70 -6.88 9.25
CA GLN A 36 7.96 -7.66 9.32
C GLN A 36 8.31 -8.53 8.09
N ASN A 37 7.41 -8.67 7.10
CA ASN A 37 7.61 -9.41 5.85
C ASN A 37 7.44 -8.57 4.57
N VAL A 38 7.12 -7.29 4.68
CA VAL A 38 7.10 -6.35 3.55
C VAL A 38 8.54 -5.88 3.37
N GLN A 39 9.33 -6.67 2.64
CA GLN A 39 10.64 -6.22 2.20
C GLN A 39 10.46 -4.88 1.49
N SER A 40 11.29 -3.91 1.86
CA SER A 40 11.46 -2.68 1.09
C SER A 40 12.15 -3.03 -0.23
N SER A 41 11.40 -3.60 -1.17
CA SER A 41 11.83 -3.61 -2.58
C SER A 41 11.92 -2.16 -3.07
N ASP A 42 12.94 -1.79 -3.81
CA ASP A 42 13.08 -0.40 -4.22
C ASP A 42 11.91 0.03 -5.12
N PHE A 43 11.25 1.15 -4.77
CA PHE A 43 10.14 1.76 -5.53
C PHE A 43 10.50 2.14 -6.97
N THR A 44 11.75 1.92 -7.41
CA THR A 44 12.36 2.49 -8.61
C THR A 44 12.46 1.53 -9.78
N ASN A 45 12.23 0.22 -9.59
CA ASN A 45 12.44 -0.77 -10.65
C ASN A 45 11.41 -0.70 -11.79
N ASN A 46 10.27 -0.04 -11.58
CA ASN A 46 9.23 0.08 -12.61
C ASN A 46 8.94 1.55 -12.93
N ARG A 47 9.54 2.04 -14.03
CA ARG A 47 9.45 3.46 -14.45
C ARG A 47 8.01 3.93 -14.66
N SER A 48 7.10 3.05 -15.10
CA SER A 48 5.69 3.37 -15.28
C SER A 48 4.99 3.73 -13.97
N ILE A 49 5.40 3.12 -12.85
CA ILE A 49 4.81 3.35 -11.52
C ILE A 49 5.12 4.75 -11.00
N LEU A 50 6.21 5.38 -11.47
CA LEU A 50 6.56 6.74 -11.09
C LEU A 50 5.50 7.77 -11.51
N GLU A 51 4.62 7.42 -12.47
CA GLU A 51 3.49 8.25 -12.90
C GLU A 51 2.30 8.19 -11.93
N ILE A 52 2.32 7.29 -10.94
CA ILE A 52 1.33 7.25 -9.86
C ILE A 52 1.78 8.17 -8.73
N LYS A 53 1.14 9.34 -8.63
CA LYS A 53 1.40 10.31 -7.57
C LYS A 53 0.50 10.10 -6.36
N ASN A 54 -0.55 9.29 -6.48
CA ASN A 54 -1.39 8.92 -5.35
C ASN A 54 -0.73 7.81 -4.51
N ALA A 55 -0.32 8.14 -3.26
CA ALA A 55 0.39 7.22 -2.38
C ALA A 55 -0.40 5.95 -2.03
N GLY A 56 -1.74 6.03 -1.97
CA GLY A 56 -2.58 4.86 -1.68
C GLY A 56 -2.58 3.84 -2.81
N ILE A 57 -2.76 4.31 -4.05
CA ILE A 57 -2.68 3.46 -5.26
C ILE A 57 -1.26 2.89 -5.40
N LEU A 58 -0.25 3.74 -5.23
CA LEU A 58 1.15 3.37 -5.34
C LEU A 58 1.50 2.23 -4.37
N GLY A 59 1.10 2.36 -3.10
CA GLY A 59 1.34 1.35 -2.07
C GLY A 59 0.66 0.01 -2.38
N LEU A 60 -0.59 0.05 -2.89
CA LEU A 60 -1.31 -1.16 -3.27
C LEU A 60 -0.62 -1.90 -4.43
N LEU A 61 -0.34 -1.20 -5.53
CA LEU A 61 0.27 -1.83 -6.71
C LEU A 61 1.63 -2.41 -6.42
N TYR A 62 2.45 -1.67 -5.66
CA TYR A 62 3.74 -2.16 -5.23
C TYR A 62 3.62 -3.43 -4.37
N TYR A 63 2.68 -3.48 -3.43
CA TYR A 63 2.44 -4.69 -2.64
C TYR A 63 2.07 -5.89 -3.54
N LYS A 64 1.27 -5.68 -4.58
CA LYS A 64 0.91 -6.74 -5.53
C LYS A 64 2.07 -7.17 -6.42
N LEU A 65 2.88 -6.22 -6.87
CA LEU A 65 4.08 -6.48 -7.67
C LEU A 65 5.12 -7.28 -6.90
N ASP A 66 5.45 -6.84 -5.69
CA ASP A 66 6.38 -7.54 -4.80
C ASP A 66 5.88 -8.96 -4.48
N TYR A 67 4.56 -9.11 -4.27
CA TYR A 67 3.94 -10.43 -4.08
C TYR A 67 4.09 -11.32 -5.33
N ALA A 68 3.81 -10.79 -6.52
CA ALA A 68 3.92 -11.53 -7.79
C ALA A 68 5.38 -11.93 -8.09
N GLU A 69 6.34 -11.02 -7.92
CA GLU A 69 7.77 -11.30 -8.09
C GLU A 69 8.23 -12.42 -7.14
N LYS A 70 7.83 -12.37 -5.86
CA LYS A 70 8.13 -13.43 -4.88
C LYS A 70 7.51 -14.79 -5.25
N LYS A 71 6.49 -14.80 -6.12
CA LYS A 71 5.86 -16.01 -6.66
C LYS A 71 6.45 -16.43 -8.01
N GLY A 72 7.43 -15.71 -8.54
CA GLY A 72 8.01 -15.96 -9.87
C GLY A 72 7.07 -15.59 -11.02
N VAL A 73 6.06 -14.77 -10.77
CA VAL A 73 5.11 -14.30 -11.78
C VAL A 73 5.58 -12.96 -12.32
N THR A 74 5.74 -12.86 -13.64
CA THR A 74 6.03 -11.59 -14.29
C THR A 74 4.78 -10.72 -14.33
N PHE A 75 4.82 -9.59 -13.64
CA PHE A 75 3.72 -8.63 -13.58
C PHE A 75 4.17 -7.30 -14.21
N GLN A 76 3.46 -6.83 -15.24
CA GLN A 76 3.78 -5.59 -15.95
C GLN A 76 2.68 -4.55 -15.76
N VAL A 77 3.07 -3.35 -15.32
CA VAL A 77 2.20 -2.19 -15.20
C VAL A 77 2.54 -1.19 -16.30
N ASN A 78 1.57 -0.84 -17.14
CA ASN A 78 1.69 0.20 -18.16
C ASN A 78 0.74 1.35 -17.81
N ILE A 79 1.31 2.54 -17.58
CA ILE A 79 0.56 3.73 -17.20
C ILE A 79 0.76 4.78 -18.28
N HIS A 80 -0.34 5.23 -18.85
CA HIS A 80 -0.33 6.17 -19.98
C HIS A 80 -0.51 7.63 -19.57
N THR A 81 -0.83 7.89 -18.29
CA THR A 81 -1.09 9.24 -17.77
C THR A 81 -0.72 9.36 -16.29
N VAL A 82 -0.48 10.58 -15.82
CA VAL A 82 -0.24 10.85 -14.40
C VAL A 82 -1.50 10.57 -13.60
N VAL A 83 -1.40 9.70 -12.59
CA VAL A 83 -2.51 9.39 -11.68
C VAL A 83 -2.26 10.08 -10.35
N GLN A 84 -2.83 11.28 -10.17
CA GLN A 84 -2.66 12.07 -8.96
C GLN A 84 -3.93 12.13 -8.10
N GLN A 85 -5.07 12.40 -8.74
CA GLN A 85 -6.38 12.48 -8.08
C GLN A 85 -7.36 11.56 -8.79
N ILE A 86 -8.33 11.07 -8.02
CA ILE A 86 -9.43 10.23 -8.46
C ILE A 86 -10.68 10.73 -7.76
N ASP A 87 -11.80 10.80 -8.48
CA ASP A 87 -13.07 11.36 -7.99
C ASP A 87 -13.84 10.40 -7.05
N VAL A 88 -13.13 9.46 -6.43
CA VAL A 88 -13.66 8.44 -5.52
C VAL A 88 -12.78 8.38 -4.27
N LYS A 89 -13.34 7.87 -3.16
CA LYS A 89 -12.53 7.71 -1.95
C LYS A 89 -11.42 6.71 -2.22
N ILE A 90 -10.19 7.08 -1.86
CA ILE A 90 -9.02 6.26 -2.14
C ILE A 90 -9.10 4.86 -1.55
N ASN A 91 -9.69 4.69 -0.36
CA ASN A 91 -9.86 3.38 0.26
C ASN A 91 -10.83 2.49 -0.53
N GLU A 92 -11.97 3.04 -0.95
CA GLU A 92 -12.96 2.32 -1.78
C GLU A 92 -12.35 1.93 -3.13
N PHE A 93 -11.60 2.85 -3.75
CA PHE A 93 -10.88 2.57 -4.99
C PHE A 93 -9.85 1.46 -4.83
N CYS A 94 -9.02 1.52 -3.79
CA CYS A 94 -8.01 0.49 -3.53
C CYS A 94 -8.64 -0.88 -3.23
N GLU A 95 -9.78 -0.92 -2.54
CA GLU A 95 -10.54 -2.16 -2.32
C GLU A 95 -11.00 -2.76 -3.65
N ILE A 96 -11.63 -1.95 -4.51
CA ILE A 96 -12.10 -2.40 -5.84
C ILE A 96 -10.94 -2.83 -6.72
N LEU A 97 -9.85 -2.05 -6.77
CA LEU A 97 -8.67 -2.35 -7.58
C LEU A 97 -7.92 -3.59 -7.07
N GLY A 98 -7.94 -3.86 -5.76
CA GLY A 98 -7.29 -5.03 -5.17
C GLY A 98 -7.87 -6.35 -5.68
N ILE A 99 -9.19 -6.43 -5.87
CA ILE A 99 -9.90 -7.65 -6.30
C ILE A 99 -9.37 -8.23 -7.63
N PRO A 100 -9.33 -7.47 -8.75
CA PRO A 100 -8.79 -8.00 -10.00
C PRO A 100 -7.29 -8.29 -9.91
N LEU A 101 -6.52 -7.52 -9.12
CA LEU A 101 -5.09 -7.74 -8.94
C LEU A 101 -4.77 -9.01 -8.13
N ASP A 102 -5.67 -9.42 -7.22
CA ASP A 102 -5.56 -10.67 -6.47
C ASP A 102 -5.94 -11.90 -7.31
N ASN A 103 -6.80 -11.72 -8.30
CA ASN A 103 -7.31 -12.79 -9.14
C ASN A 103 -6.48 -13.04 -10.40
N ALA A 104 -5.70 -12.05 -10.84
CA ALA A 104 -4.81 -12.13 -12.00
C ALA A 104 -3.58 -13.01 -11.70
#